data_AF-A0AA41VF51-F1
#
_entry.id   AF-A0AA41VF51-F1
#
_cell.length_a   1.000
_cell.length_b   1.000
_cell.length_c   1.000
_cell.angle_alpha   90.00
_cell.angle_beta   90.00
_cell.angle_gamma   90.00
#
_symmetry.space_group_name_H-M   'P 1'
#
loop_
_entity.id
_entity.type
_entity.pdbx_description
1 polymer ?
#
loop_
_entity_poly.entity_id
_entity_poly.type
_entity_poly.pdbx_seq_one_letter_code
_entity_poly.pdbx_strand_id
1 'polypeptide(L)'
;MFEMCVYTMGNRSYAEGTARLLDPGKIYFDWRVISKEDCTHENKKSLDVVLGAESVVIILDDTKYLGATCCKELDSSVTHVVSTDMETRRSRWAVKHGKFLVHPRWIKAAYSSWKRQLEDSFVVGC
;
A
#
# COMPACT_ATOMS: atom_id res chain seq x y z
N MET A 1 3.24 26.67 8.39
CA MET A 1 4.08 25.56 8.90
C MET A 1 3.16 24.37 9.10
N PHE A 2 3.57 23.16 8.73
CA PHE A 2 2.71 21.97 8.79
C PHE A 2 2.95 21.19 10.08
N GLU A 3 1.90 20.53 10.57
CA GLU A 3 1.97 19.58 11.66
C GLU A 3 2.20 18.16 11.11
N MET A 4 3.19 17.45 11.64
CA MET A 4 3.56 16.11 11.15
C MET A 4 3.22 15.04 12.19
N CYS A 5 2.70 13.91 11.72
CA CYS A 5 2.42 12.73 12.54
C CYS A 5 3.01 11.46 11.92
N VAL A 6 3.31 10.47 12.76
CA VAL A 6 3.65 9.11 12.31
C VAL A 6 2.40 8.26 12.42
N TYR A 7 1.93 7.69 11.29
CA TYR A 7 0.85 6.71 11.29
C TYR A 7 1.28 5.41 10.61
N THR A 8 1.46 4.36 11.40
CA THR A 8 1.86 3.03 10.94
C THR A 8 0.92 1.92 11.39
N MET A 9 0.88 0.83 10.62
CA MET A 9 0.21 -0.42 11.00
C MET A 9 1.11 -1.36 11.83
N GLY A 10 2.32 -0.90 12.19
CA GLY A 10 3.15 -1.56 13.20
C GLY A 10 2.63 -1.33 14.61
N ASN A 11 3.15 -2.10 15.56
CA ASN A 11 2.84 -1.93 16.98
C ASN A 11 3.40 -0.61 17.54
N ARG A 12 2.89 -0.20 18.70
CA ARG A 12 3.34 1.00 19.44
C ARG A 12 4.87 1.12 19.56
N SER A 13 5.55 0.04 19.97
CA SER A 13 7.02 0.06 20.15
C SER A 13 7.76 0.34 18.85
N TYR A 14 7.32 -0.24 17.73
CA TYR A 14 7.85 0.02 16.40
C TYR A 14 7.59 1.46 15.95
N ALA A 15 6.37 1.95 16.16
CA ALA A 15 5.99 3.31 15.79
C ALA A 15 6.83 4.36 16.52
N GLU A 16 6.97 4.22 17.84
CA GLU A 16 7.78 5.12 18.65
C GLU A 16 9.28 5.00 18.35
N GLY A 17 9.77 3.77 18.11
CA GLY A 17 11.17 3.56 17.71
C GLY A 17 11.49 4.26 16.39
N THR A 18 10.58 4.18 15.42
CA THR A 18 10.70 4.87 14.13
C THR A 18 10.65 6.39 14.31
N ALA A 19 9.72 6.90 15.13
CA ALA A 19 9.64 8.33 15.43
C ALA A 19 10.93 8.84 16.10
N ARG A 20 11.47 8.10 17.07
CA ARG A 20 12.76 8.44 17.74
C ARG A 20 13.95 8.41 16.78
N LEU A 21 13.96 7.49 15.81
CA LEU A 21 15.02 7.40 14.81
C LEU A 21 15.00 8.57 13.83
N LEU A 22 13.79 8.97 13.38
CA LEU A 22 13.60 10.03 12.39
C LEU A 22 13.64 11.44 13.00
N ASP A 23 13.21 11.56 14.25
CA ASP A 23 13.13 12.83 14.96
C ASP A 23 13.64 12.70 16.41
N PRO A 24 14.96 12.51 16.61
CA PRO A 24 15.53 12.38 17.96
C PRO A 24 15.27 13.59 18.86
N GLY A 25 15.13 14.78 18.25
CA GLY A 25 14.89 16.05 18.95
C GLY A 25 13.41 16.34 19.23
N LYS A 26 12.49 15.48 18.78
CA LYS A 26 11.03 15.66 18.92
C LYS A 26 10.52 17.00 18.35
N ILE A 27 11.13 17.48 17.28
CA ILE A 27 10.80 18.77 16.66
C ILE A 27 9.56 18.65 15.76
N TYR A 28 9.37 17.47 15.15
CA TYR A 28 8.37 17.23 14.10
C TYR A 28 7.19 16.40 14.59
N PHE A 29 7.46 15.27 15.27
CA PHE A 29 6.40 14.31 15.61
C PHE A 29 5.93 14.42 17.06
N ASP A 30 6.80 14.84 17.99
CA ASP A 30 6.54 14.94 19.44
C ASP A 30 5.66 13.81 20.00
N TRP A 31 4.38 14.08 20.30
CA TRP A 31 3.41 13.12 20.82
C TRP A 31 2.50 12.48 19.75
N ARG A 32 2.60 12.92 18.49
CA ARG A 32 1.71 12.57 17.37
C ARG A 32 2.14 11.26 16.69
N VAL A 33 2.15 10.18 17.46
CA VAL A 33 2.46 8.81 16.99
C VAL A 33 1.22 7.92 17.11
N ILE A 34 0.72 7.45 15.98
CA ILE A 34 -0.45 6.59 15.85
C ILE A 34 0.01 5.20 15.38
N SER A 35 -0.30 4.19 16.19
CA SER A 35 0.06 2.79 15.96
C SER A 35 -1.16 1.96 15.57
N LYS A 36 -0.94 0.68 15.23
CA LYS A 36 -2.04 -0.24 14.94
C LYS A 36 -3.04 -0.36 16.08
N GLU A 37 -2.56 -0.30 17.33
CA GLU A 37 -3.40 -0.37 18.52
C GLU A 37 -4.34 0.83 18.68
N ASP A 38 -4.01 1.96 18.06
CA ASP A 38 -4.81 3.19 18.11
C ASP A 38 -5.90 3.23 17.03
N CYS A 39 -5.95 2.25 16.11
CA CYS A 39 -6.88 2.22 14.99
C CYS A 39 -8.30 1.82 15.42
N THR A 40 -9.29 2.61 14.99
CA THR A 40 -10.74 2.33 15.18
C THR A 40 -11.27 1.26 14.23
N HIS A 41 -10.59 1.07 13.09
CA HIS A 41 -10.94 0.07 12.09
C HIS A 41 -9.86 -1.01 12.00
N GLU A 42 -10.30 -2.27 12.05
CA GLU A 42 -9.38 -3.41 12.04
C GLU A 42 -8.51 -3.42 10.78
N ASN A 43 -7.18 -3.35 10.99
CA ASN A 43 -6.16 -3.40 9.95
C ASN A 43 -6.30 -2.34 8.84
N LYS A 44 -6.88 -1.17 9.12
CA LYS A 44 -7.00 -0.07 8.15
C LYS A 44 -6.60 1.26 8.76
N LYS A 45 -5.89 2.08 7.96
CA LYS A 45 -5.63 3.48 8.31
C LYS A 45 -6.90 4.30 8.07
N SER A 46 -7.31 5.09 9.05
CA SER A 46 -8.47 5.97 8.95
C SER A 46 -8.14 7.35 9.55
N LEU A 47 -8.80 8.40 9.04
CA LEU A 47 -8.53 9.78 9.45
C LEU A 47 -9.19 10.16 10.79
N ASP A 48 -10.13 9.35 11.27
CA ASP A 48 -10.87 9.56 12.52
C ASP A 48 -9.99 9.51 13.78
N VAL A 49 -8.85 8.84 13.72
CA VAL A 49 -7.85 8.81 14.80
C VAL A 49 -6.90 10.01 14.77
N VAL A 50 -6.85 10.75 13.66
CA VAL A 50 -6.10 12.00 13.54
C VAL A 50 -6.97 13.13 14.08
N LEU A 51 -7.24 13.10 15.38
CA LEU A 51 -8.08 14.09 16.03
C LEU A 51 -7.46 15.49 15.91
N GLY A 52 -8.22 16.44 15.35
CA GLY A 52 -8.09 17.86 15.68
C GLY A 52 -7.02 18.68 14.97
N ALA A 53 -6.44 18.24 13.85
CA ALA A 53 -5.62 19.14 13.05
C ALA A 53 -6.51 20.08 12.21
N GLU A 54 -6.68 21.33 12.64
CA GLU A 54 -7.24 22.41 11.79
C GLU A 54 -6.37 22.72 10.55
N SER A 55 -5.24 22.02 10.41
CA SER A 55 -4.26 22.17 9.33
C SER A 55 -4.13 20.89 8.50
N VAL A 56 -3.96 21.07 7.18
CA VAL A 56 -3.95 20.02 6.15
C VAL A 56 -2.97 18.90 6.50
N VAL A 57 -3.50 17.69 6.72
CA VAL A 57 -2.74 16.47 6.99
C VAL A 57 -2.25 15.88 5.65
N ILE A 58 -0.94 15.87 5.42
CA ILE A 58 -0.32 15.15 4.30
C ILE A 58 -0.03 13.72 4.76
N ILE A 59 -0.80 12.75 4.25
CA ILE A 59 -0.58 11.33 4.51
C ILE A 59 0.42 10.79 3.48
N LEU A 60 1.68 10.61 3.89
CA LEU A 60 2.68 9.85 3.13
C LEU A 60 2.59 8.39 3.56
N ASP A 61 1.68 7.66 2.91
CA ASP A 61 1.50 6.23 3.12
C ASP A 61 2.03 5.46 1.91
N ASP A 62 2.89 4.48 2.16
CA ASP A 62 3.38 3.55 1.14
C ASP A 62 2.26 2.63 0.62
N THR A 63 1.16 2.48 1.37
CA THR A 63 -0.04 1.78 0.92
C THR A 63 -0.99 2.65 0.08
N LYS A 64 -0.52 3.02 -1.12
CA LYS A 64 -1.35 3.45 -2.26
C LYS A 64 -0.97 2.70 -3.55
N TYR A 65 -0.81 1.37 -3.45
CA TYR A 65 -0.57 0.41 -4.55
C TYR A 65 0.23 0.96 -5.74
N LEU A 66 1.41 1.57 -5.57
CA LEU A 66 2.26 2.03 -6.71
C LEU A 66 1.52 2.90 -7.76
N GLY A 67 0.38 3.54 -7.42
CA GLY A 67 -0.49 4.23 -8.39
C GLY A 67 -1.49 3.35 -9.17
N ALA A 68 -1.72 2.11 -8.75
CA ALA A 68 -2.68 1.16 -9.32
C ALA A 68 -3.99 1.08 -8.51
N THR A 69 -5.09 0.75 -9.19
CA THR A 69 -6.41 0.58 -8.57
C THR A 69 -6.81 -0.89 -8.59
N CYS A 70 -7.23 -1.43 -7.45
CA CYS A 70 -7.79 -2.78 -7.37
C CYS A 70 -9.31 -2.74 -7.63
N CYS A 71 -9.78 -3.64 -8.50
CA CYS A 71 -11.18 -3.83 -8.81
C CYS A 71 -11.62 -5.27 -8.48
N LYS A 72 -12.89 -5.45 -8.11
CA LYS A 72 -13.48 -6.77 -7.84
C LYS A 72 -14.03 -7.44 -9.10
N GLU A 73 -14.44 -6.61 -10.04
CA GLU A 73 -15.09 -6.99 -11.29
C GLU A 73 -14.12 -6.84 -12.46
N LEU A 74 -14.36 -7.63 -13.51
CA LEU A 74 -13.57 -7.57 -14.74
C LEU A 74 -14.31 -6.71 -15.75
N ASP A 75 -13.68 -5.60 -16.13
CA ASP A 75 -14.17 -4.71 -17.17
C ASP A 75 -13.02 -4.28 -18.10
N SER A 76 -13.34 -3.41 -19.05
CA SER A 76 -12.37 -2.92 -20.05
C SER A 76 -11.20 -2.13 -19.44
N SER A 77 -11.39 -1.53 -18.25
CA SER A 77 -10.37 -0.74 -17.54
C SER A 77 -9.29 -1.61 -16.88
N VAL A 78 -9.55 -2.90 -16.68
CA VAL A 78 -8.56 -3.83 -16.11
C VAL A 78 -7.34 -3.92 -17.01
N THR A 79 -6.16 -3.72 -16.42
CA THR A 79 -4.87 -3.82 -17.11
C THR A 79 -4.10 -5.09 -16.77
N HIS A 80 -4.19 -5.56 -15.52
CA HIS A 80 -3.47 -6.73 -15.03
C HIS A 80 -4.41 -7.64 -14.24
N VAL A 81 -4.25 -8.94 -14.41
CA VAL A 81 -4.76 -9.97 -13.52
C VAL A 81 -3.57 -10.61 -12.83
N VAL A 82 -3.61 -10.63 -11.50
CA VAL A 82 -2.57 -11.22 -10.67
C VAL A 82 -3.05 -12.56 -10.16
N SER A 83 -2.38 -13.64 -10.55
CA SER A 83 -2.78 -15.01 -10.21
C SER A 83 -1.57 -15.94 -10.18
N THR A 84 -1.68 -17.07 -9.48
CA THR A 84 -0.72 -18.20 -9.58
C THR A 84 -1.24 -19.31 -10.49
N ASP A 85 -2.54 -19.30 -10.79
CA ASP A 85 -3.25 -20.32 -11.54
C ASP A 85 -3.76 -19.73 -12.87
N MET A 86 -3.42 -20.36 -13.98
CA MET A 86 -3.87 -19.99 -15.33
C MET A 86 -5.30 -20.42 -15.64
N GLU A 87 -5.83 -21.39 -14.89
CA GLU A 87 -7.13 -22.01 -15.14
C GLU A 87 -8.29 -21.28 -14.45
N THR A 88 -8.03 -20.20 -13.73
CA THR A 88 -9.13 -19.41 -13.17
C THR A 88 -9.90 -18.68 -14.27
N ARG A 89 -11.19 -18.39 -14.03
CA ARG A 89 -12.01 -17.57 -14.93
C ARG A 89 -11.35 -16.22 -15.25
N ARG A 90 -10.67 -15.63 -14.26
CA ARG A 90 -10.02 -14.32 -14.39
C ARG A 90 -8.75 -14.42 -15.24
N SER A 91 -7.95 -15.46 -15.06
CA SER A 91 -6.75 -15.72 -15.84
C SER A 91 -7.08 -15.96 -17.31
N ARG A 92 -8.04 -16.85 -17.61
CA ARG A 92 -8.53 -17.06 -18.99
C ARG A 92 -9.09 -15.79 -19.62
N TRP A 93 -9.82 -14.98 -18.85
CA TRP A 93 -10.34 -13.71 -19.34
C TRP A 93 -9.22 -12.73 -19.70
N ALA A 94 -8.16 -12.64 -18.88
CA ALA A 94 -7.02 -11.77 -19.14
C ALA A 94 -6.33 -12.15 -20.46
N VAL A 95 -6.01 -13.43 -20.63
CA VAL A 95 -5.40 -13.96 -21.86
C VAL A 95 -6.29 -13.66 -23.07
N LYS A 96 -7.60 -13.94 -22.97
CA LYS A 96 -8.56 -13.71 -24.05
C LYS A 96 -8.66 -12.23 -24.49
N HIS A 97 -8.48 -11.29 -23.57
CA HIS A 97 -8.62 -9.85 -23.83
C HIS A 97 -7.27 -9.11 -23.93
N GLY A 98 -6.15 -9.84 -24.04
CA GLY A 98 -4.83 -9.25 -24.16
C GLY A 98 -4.41 -8.42 -22.94
N LYS A 99 -4.87 -8.80 -21.75
CA LYS A 99 -4.46 -8.18 -20.47
C LYS A 99 -3.28 -8.92 -19.89
N PHE A 100 -2.47 -8.24 -19.08
CA PHE A 100 -1.31 -8.86 -18.45
C PHE A 100 -1.73 -9.88 -17.39
N LEU A 101 -1.30 -11.13 -17.52
CA LEU A 101 -1.46 -12.15 -16.50
C LEU A 101 -0.10 -12.35 -15.81
N VAL A 102 0.04 -11.86 -14.57
CA VAL A 102 1.32 -11.85 -13.84
C VAL A 102 1.23 -12.58 -12.51
N HIS A 103 2.34 -13.19 -12.10
CA HIS A 103 2.50 -13.82 -10.79
C HIS A 103 2.51 -12.74 -9.68
N PRO A 104 1.99 -13.02 -8.47
CA PRO A 104 2.07 -12.09 -7.32
C PRO A 104 3.47 -11.54 -6.99
N ARG A 105 4.52 -12.23 -7.47
CA ARG A 105 5.91 -11.79 -7.35
C ARG A 105 6.19 -10.48 -8.10
N TRP A 106 5.42 -10.15 -9.14
CA TRP A 106 5.52 -8.88 -9.86
C TRP A 106 5.21 -7.69 -8.94
N ILE A 107 4.10 -7.77 -8.18
CA ILE A 107 3.74 -6.74 -7.19
C ILE A 107 4.84 -6.65 -6.12
N LYS A 108 5.30 -7.79 -5.60
CA LYS A 108 6.34 -7.82 -4.57
C LYS A 108 7.65 -7.19 -5.06
N ALA A 109 8.08 -7.50 -6.28
CA ALA A 109 9.29 -6.94 -6.88
C ALA A 109 9.13 -5.44 -7.18
N ALA A 110 7.96 -5.01 -7.67
CA ALA A 110 7.67 -3.60 -7.92
C ALA A 110 7.69 -2.78 -6.63
N TYR A 111 7.12 -3.34 -5.55
CA TYR A 111 7.17 -2.76 -4.21
C TYR A 111 8.60 -2.68 -3.68
N SER A 112 9.38 -3.77 -3.73
CA SER A 112 10.75 -3.79 -3.21
C SER A 112 11.71 -2.87 -3.94
N SER A 113 11.49 -2.63 -5.24
CA SER A 113 12.36 -1.80 -6.07
C SER A 113 11.81 -0.39 -6.35
N TRP A 114 10.63 -0.06 -5.80
CA TRP A 114 9.97 1.23 -5.96
C TRP A 114 9.81 1.66 -7.43
N LYS A 115 9.59 0.70 -8.33
CA LYS A 115 9.41 0.96 -9.77
C LYS A 115 8.58 -0.14 -10.43
N ARG A 116 7.87 0.20 -11.51
CA ARG A 116 7.17 -0.80 -12.33
C ARG A 116 8.16 -1.85 -12.86
N GLN A 117 7.81 -3.12 -12.74
CA GLN A 117 8.59 -4.23 -13.30
C GLN A 117 8.05 -4.63 -14.67
N LEU A 118 8.91 -5.21 -15.50
CA LEU A 118 8.49 -5.83 -16.76
C LEU A 118 7.62 -7.06 -16.47
N GLU A 119 6.42 -7.09 -17.03
CA GLU A 119 5.42 -8.14 -16.83
C GLU A 119 5.92 -9.50 -17.34
N ASP A 120 6.67 -9.50 -18.45
CA ASP A 120 7.25 -10.69 -19.08
C ASP A 120 8.19 -11.48 -18.16
N SER A 121 8.80 -10.81 -17.17
CA SER A 121 9.66 -11.46 -16.17
C SER A 121 8.87 -12.22 -15.10
N PHE A 122 7.54 -12.13 -15.11
CA PHE A 122 6.66 -12.66 -14.07
C PHE A 122 5.42 -13.33 -14.65
N VAL A 123 5.48 -13.87 -15.86
CA VAL A 123 4.38 -14.62 -16.48
C VAL A 123 4.01 -15.82 -15.60
N VAL A 124 2.71 -16.09 -15.51
CA VAL A 124 2.18 -17.28 -14.83
C VAL A 124 2.32 -18.45 -15.80
N GLY A 125 3.18 -19.43 -15.51
CA GLY A 125 3.33 -20.64 -16.31
C GLY A 125 4.55 -20.62 -17.25
N CYS A 126 5.65 -21.19 -16.79
CA CYS A 126 6.61 -21.96 -17.58
C CYS A 126 6.79 -23.31 -16.87
#